data_AF-A0AAW0FW08-F1
#
_entry.id   AF-A0AAW0FW08-F1
#
_cell.length_a   1.000
_cell.length_b   1.000
_cell.length_c   1.000
_cell.angle_alpha   90.00
_cell.angle_beta   90.00
_cell.angle_gamma   90.00
#
_symmetry.space_group_name_H-M   'P 1'
#
loop_
_entity.id
_entity.type
_entity.pdbx_description
1 polymer ?
#
loop_
_entity_poly.entity_id
_entity_poly.type
_entity_poly.pdbx_seq_one_letter_code
_entity_poly.pdbx_strand_id
1 'polypeptide(L)'
;MYPIDPDRKKYMRTLLADGNFKQDHLKMKYDSDDVPLSDGHGYMVTRGPFEEYMSLTSDPVTMEPSCHEHRAVTQQNQSHAHLDVTGIGAIACGRHGCFYPHSVVNFRKGEGQRYMDYAFIQAILYVRQSLLVFLLYDIMCQFWVNFLKRLLGMPDDLRLPDGVEFKRGIGLFHVHGHIKECFARYAPTFIQGAGMLDGEIIETLWNLLNYTASSARAMSWFHRQEYLDTHMQPLL
;
A
#
# COMPACT_ATOMS: atom_id res chain seq x y z
N MET A 1 0.42 2.99 -32.37
CA MET A 1 -0.61 2.80 -31.34
C MET A 1 -1.19 1.40 -31.52
N TYR A 2 -1.05 0.52 -30.55
CA TYR A 2 -1.72 -0.78 -30.59
C TYR A 2 -3.24 -0.57 -30.47
N PRO A 3 -4.08 -1.35 -31.18
CA PRO A 3 -5.53 -1.25 -31.03
C PRO A 3 -5.94 -1.53 -29.58
N ILE A 4 -6.84 -0.72 -29.04
CA ILE A 4 -7.38 -0.90 -27.70
C ILE A 4 -8.24 -2.16 -27.70
N ASP A 5 -7.81 -3.17 -26.93
CA ASP A 5 -8.60 -4.38 -26.73
C ASP A 5 -9.99 -4.02 -26.16
N PRO A 6 -11.10 -4.37 -26.84
CA PRO A 6 -12.46 -4.12 -26.34
C PRO A 6 -12.71 -4.76 -24.97
N ASP A 7 -11.99 -5.83 -24.64
CA ASP A 7 -12.08 -6.59 -23.40
C ASP A 7 -11.07 -6.16 -22.32
N ARG A 8 -10.28 -5.11 -22.55
CA ARG A 8 -9.23 -4.65 -21.60
C ARG A 8 -9.70 -4.49 -20.15
N LYS A 9 -10.98 -4.20 -19.94
CA LYS A 9 -11.60 -4.07 -18.59
C LYS A 9 -11.59 -5.39 -17.82
N LYS A 10 -11.64 -6.55 -18.49
CA LYS A 10 -11.53 -7.89 -17.87
C LYS A 10 -10.14 -8.14 -17.28
N TYR A 11 -9.13 -7.44 -17.79
CA TYR A 11 -7.73 -7.54 -17.39
C TYR A 11 -7.28 -6.39 -16.48
N MET A 12 -8.19 -5.52 -16.07
CA MET A 12 -7.92 -4.46 -15.11
C MET A 12 -7.32 -5.04 -13.83
N ARG A 13 -6.21 -4.46 -13.36
CA ARG A 13 -5.53 -4.91 -12.15
C ARG A 13 -6.07 -4.13 -10.96
N THR A 14 -6.66 -4.83 -10.01
CA THR A 14 -7.17 -4.23 -8.77
C THR A 14 -6.07 -4.23 -7.71
N LEU A 15 -5.70 -3.04 -7.24
CA LEU A 15 -4.68 -2.77 -6.26
C LEU A 15 -5.36 -2.16 -5.02
N LEU A 16 -5.51 -2.96 -3.98
CA LEU A 16 -6.12 -2.56 -2.71
C LEU A 16 -5.01 -2.21 -1.72
N ALA A 17 -5.01 -0.97 -1.24
CA ALA A 17 -4.06 -0.47 -0.25
C ALA A 17 -4.69 -0.41 1.13
N ASP A 18 -3.92 -0.81 2.14
CA ASP A 18 -4.27 -0.65 3.54
C ASP A 18 -3.02 -0.69 4.46
N GLY A 19 -3.17 -0.17 5.68
CA GLY A 19 -2.15 -0.13 6.74
C GLY A 19 -2.45 -1.06 7.92
N ASN A 20 -1.45 -1.84 8.35
CA ASN A 20 -1.52 -2.73 9.50
C ASN A 20 -0.52 -2.34 10.60
N PHE A 21 -1.06 -1.93 11.75
CA PHE A 21 -0.29 -1.42 12.90
C PHE A 21 0.03 -2.48 13.96
N LYS A 22 -0.40 -3.73 13.78
CA LYS A 22 0.00 -4.83 14.67
C LYS A 22 1.41 -5.33 14.37
N GLN A 23 1.92 -5.08 13.17
CA GLN A 23 3.26 -5.46 12.74
C GLN A 23 4.29 -4.40 13.12
N ASP A 24 4.39 -4.07 14.41
CA ASP A 24 5.41 -3.17 14.93
C ASP A 24 6.78 -3.88 15.05
N HIS A 25 7.84 -3.10 15.28
CA HIS A 25 9.19 -3.63 15.46
C HIS A 25 9.99 -2.80 16.45
N LEU A 26 10.73 -3.48 17.33
CA LEU A 26 11.61 -2.85 18.31
C LEU A 26 12.88 -2.35 17.63
N LYS A 27 13.35 -1.18 18.06
CA LYS A 27 14.64 -0.65 17.64
C LYS A 27 15.77 -1.60 18.02
N MET A 28 16.57 -2.00 17.03
CA MET A 28 17.76 -2.82 17.26
C MET A 28 18.87 -2.05 17.98
N LYS A 29 19.68 -2.78 18.76
CA LYS A 29 20.86 -2.21 19.44
C LYS A 29 22.08 -2.13 18.52
N TYR A 30 22.26 -3.13 17.65
CA TYR A 30 23.39 -3.25 16.71
C TYR A 30 22.83 -3.70 15.35
N ASP A 31 22.53 -2.75 14.47
CA ASP A 31 21.98 -3.01 13.13
C ASP A 31 23.06 -3.32 12.10
N SER A 32 24.32 -2.95 12.36
CA SER A 32 25.46 -3.14 11.46
C SER A 32 25.81 -4.60 11.14
N ASP A 33 25.41 -5.52 12.02
CA ASP A 33 25.78 -6.93 11.93
C ASP A 33 24.70 -7.76 11.20
N ASP A 34 23.58 -7.13 10.85
CA ASP A 34 22.46 -7.78 10.20
C ASP A 34 22.69 -7.90 8.69
N VAL A 35 22.61 -9.11 8.16
CA VAL A 35 22.93 -9.42 6.76
C VAL A 35 21.68 -9.98 6.08
N PRO A 36 21.23 -9.40 4.96
CA PRO A 36 20.11 -9.93 4.21
C PRO A 36 20.48 -11.17 3.41
N LEU A 37 19.59 -12.16 3.40
CA LEU A 37 19.59 -13.27 2.44
C LEU A 37 18.80 -12.89 1.18
N SER A 38 17.71 -12.13 1.31
CA SER A 38 16.82 -11.82 0.20
C SER A 38 16.13 -10.44 0.28
N ASP A 39 16.91 -9.36 0.47
CA ASP A 39 16.39 -7.99 0.60
C ASP A 39 15.54 -7.54 -0.60
N GLY A 40 14.23 -7.50 -0.38
CA GLY A 40 13.23 -7.06 -1.34
C GLY A 40 12.94 -8.06 -2.45
N HIS A 41 13.38 -9.31 -2.34
CA HIS A 41 13.03 -10.34 -3.32
C HIS A 41 11.66 -11.00 -3.07
N GLY A 42 10.99 -10.65 -1.97
CA GLY A 42 9.64 -11.10 -1.61
C GLY A 42 8.56 -10.01 -1.79
N TYR A 43 7.78 -9.79 -0.75
CA TYR A 43 6.67 -8.83 -0.71
C TYR A 43 7.09 -7.49 -0.12
N MET A 44 7.96 -7.51 0.88
CA MET A 44 8.60 -6.32 1.44
C MET A 44 9.47 -5.64 0.37
N VAL A 45 9.51 -4.32 0.38
CA VAL A 45 10.36 -3.52 -0.52
C VAL A 45 11.84 -3.64 -0.15
N THR A 46 12.75 -3.46 -1.11
CA THR A 46 14.20 -3.38 -0.81
C THR A 46 14.46 -2.17 0.09
N ARG A 47 15.23 -2.37 1.16
CA ARG A 47 15.47 -1.33 2.18
C ARG A 47 16.14 -0.08 1.61
N GLY A 48 17.23 -0.25 0.86
CA GLY A 48 18.06 0.86 0.38
C GLY A 48 17.29 1.90 -0.46
N PRO A 49 16.70 1.52 -1.61
CA PRO A 49 15.93 2.43 -2.45
C PRO A 49 14.72 3.05 -1.73
N PHE A 50 14.08 2.29 -0.85
CA PHE A 50 12.96 2.80 -0.05
C PHE A 50 13.41 3.88 0.96
N GLU A 51 14.54 3.67 1.65
CA GLU A 51 15.10 4.67 2.56
C GLU A 51 15.57 5.93 1.83
N GLU A 52 16.17 5.78 0.65
CA GLU A 52 16.51 6.90 -0.23
C GLU A 52 15.27 7.71 -0.61
N TYR A 53 14.22 7.04 -1.10
CA TYR A 53 12.94 7.67 -1.40
C TYR A 53 12.34 8.41 -0.19
N MET A 54 12.39 7.81 1.00
CA MET A 54 11.94 8.43 2.25
C MET A 54 12.75 9.67 2.64
N SER A 55 14.02 9.75 2.23
CA SER A 55 14.89 10.91 2.49
C SER A 55 14.64 12.07 1.52
N LEU A 56 14.22 11.76 0.29
CA LEU A 56 13.97 12.73 -0.78
C LEU A 56 12.55 13.29 -0.78
N THR A 57 11.62 12.64 -0.06
CA THR A 57 10.20 13.01 -0.06
C THR A 57 9.68 13.35 1.33
N SER A 58 8.67 14.21 1.38
CA SER A 58 7.94 14.58 2.59
C SER A 58 6.45 14.36 2.37
N ASP A 59 5.74 13.98 3.44
CA ASP A 59 4.28 14.00 3.39
C ASP A 59 3.78 15.43 3.08
N PRO A 60 2.77 15.58 2.22
CA PRO A 60 2.21 16.88 1.92
C PRO A 60 1.63 17.50 3.20
N VAL A 61 1.69 18.84 3.29
CA VAL A 61 1.02 19.58 4.37
C VAL A 61 -0.44 19.15 4.40
N THR A 62 -0.90 18.72 5.58
CA THR A 62 -2.29 18.31 5.80
C THR A 62 -3.22 19.41 5.32
N MET A 63 -3.91 19.15 4.20
CA MET A 63 -4.98 20.03 3.75
C MET A 63 -6.21 19.79 4.61
N GLU A 64 -7.03 20.81 4.78
CA GLU A 64 -8.37 20.67 5.36
C GLU A 64 -9.10 19.49 4.67
N PRO A 65 -9.51 18.47 5.42
CA PRO A 65 -10.08 17.28 4.83
C PRO A 65 -11.39 17.63 4.11
N SER A 66 -11.47 17.31 2.82
CA SER A 66 -12.65 17.58 1.98
C SER A 66 -13.80 16.58 2.22
N CYS A 67 -13.67 15.74 3.25
CA CYS A 67 -14.58 14.66 3.62
C CYS A 67 -14.56 14.53 5.15
N HIS A 68 -15.51 13.79 5.72
CA HIS A 68 -15.51 13.47 7.14
C HIS A 68 -14.11 13.04 7.61
N GLU A 69 -13.69 13.53 8.76
CA GLU A 69 -12.46 13.09 9.42
C GLU A 69 -12.59 11.61 9.74
N HIS A 70 -11.86 10.78 8.99
CA HIS A 70 -11.54 9.44 9.43
C HIS A 70 -10.62 9.55 10.64
N ARG A 71 -11.22 9.56 11.84
CA ARG A 71 -10.53 9.54 13.14
C ARG A 71 -9.52 8.38 13.29
N ALA A 72 -9.57 7.39 12.39
CA ALA A 72 -8.60 6.30 12.33
C ALA A 72 -7.16 6.80 12.09
N VAL A 73 -6.96 7.80 11.23
CA VAL A 73 -5.62 8.28 10.83
C VAL A 73 -4.92 9.08 11.95
N THR A 74 -5.67 9.73 12.84
CA THR A 74 -5.10 10.67 13.82
C THR A 74 -4.57 9.99 15.09
N GLN A 75 -5.07 8.81 15.47
CA GLN A 75 -4.62 8.11 16.68
C GLN A 75 -3.39 7.22 16.47
N GLN A 76 -3.10 6.79 15.24
CA GLN A 76 -2.00 5.87 14.93
C GLN A 76 -0.65 6.57 14.65
N ASN A 77 -0.61 7.91 14.63
CA ASN A 77 0.60 8.69 14.37
C ASN A 77 1.46 8.97 15.62
N GLN A 78 1.30 8.19 16.69
CA GLN A 78 2.15 8.29 17.87
C GLN A 78 3.49 7.59 17.62
N SER A 79 4.57 8.37 17.64
CA SER A 79 5.91 7.81 17.63
C SER A 79 6.21 7.21 19.00
N HIS A 80 6.49 5.91 19.05
CA HIS A 80 6.98 5.26 20.26
C HIS A 80 8.50 5.17 20.20
N ALA A 81 9.19 5.78 21.18
CA ALA A 81 10.66 5.89 21.16
C ALA A 81 11.43 4.56 21.09
N HIS A 82 10.78 3.45 21.46
CA HIS A 82 11.36 2.11 21.43
C HIS A 82 11.11 1.34 20.12
N LEU A 83 10.29 1.90 19.21
CA LEU A 83 9.97 1.29 17.91
C LEU A 83 10.72 2.00 16.79
N ASP A 84 11.27 1.23 15.85
CA ASP A 84 11.76 1.74 14.56
C ASP A 84 10.72 1.56 13.44
N VAL A 85 9.79 0.61 13.60
CA VAL A 85 8.61 0.41 12.76
C VAL A 85 7.34 0.43 13.63
N THR A 86 6.38 1.27 13.26
CA THR A 86 5.08 1.40 13.95
C THR A 86 3.96 0.60 13.29
N GLY A 87 4.24 -0.03 12.15
CA GLY A 87 3.29 -0.80 11.34
C GLY A 87 3.82 -0.99 9.93
N ILE A 88 3.03 -1.63 9.08
CA ILE A 88 3.33 -1.83 7.66
C ILE A 88 2.16 -1.38 6.80
N GLY A 89 2.43 -0.94 5.58
CA GLY A 89 1.42 -0.73 4.54
C GLY A 89 1.64 -1.71 3.39
N ALA A 90 0.59 -2.17 2.73
CA ALA A 90 0.73 -3.05 1.59
C ALA A 90 -0.29 -2.79 0.49
N ILE A 91 0.01 -3.33 -0.69
CA ILE A 91 -0.95 -3.48 -1.77
C ILE A 91 -1.30 -4.96 -1.93
N ALA A 92 -2.59 -5.27 -1.94
CA ALA A 92 -3.12 -6.60 -2.23
C ALA A 92 -3.90 -6.63 -3.54
N CYS A 93 -3.91 -7.79 -4.20
CA CYS A 93 -4.74 -8.07 -5.34
C CYS A 93 -6.19 -8.23 -4.89
N GLY A 94 -7.03 -7.23 -5.20
CA GLY A 94 -8.46 -7.27 -4.87
C GLY A 94 -9.23 -8.46 -5.47
N ARG A 95 -8.68 -9.12 -6.50
CA ARG A 95 -9.32 -10.27 -7.17
C ARG A 95 -8.92 -11.62 -6.60
N HIS A 96 -7.64 -11.79 -6.25
CA HIS A 96 -7.08 -13.10 -5.89
C HIS A 96 -6.77 -13.21 -4.39
N GLY A 97 -6.82 -12.12 -3.64
CA GLY A 97 -6.52 -12.14 -2.21
C GLY A 97 -5.07 -12.54 -1.93
N CYS A 98 -4.11 -11.89 -2.60
CA CYS A 98 -2.69 -12.06 -2.33
C CYS A 98 -1.98 -10.71 -2.35
N PHE A 99 -0.90 -10.57 -1.59
CA PHE A 99 -0.07 -9.37 -1.65
C PHE A 99 0.60 -9.24 -3.02
N TYR A 100 0.76 -8.01 -3.51
CA TYR A 100 1.64 -7.78 -4.65
C TYR A 100 3.09 -7.85 -4.17
N PRO A 101 3.97 -8.58 -4.89
CA PRO A 101 5.39 -8.60 -4.58
C PRO A 101 5.99 -7.20 -4.56
N HIS A 102 7.01 -7.02 -3.73
CA HIS A 102 7.76 -5.78 -3.59
C HIS A 102 6.91 -4.53 -3.32
N SER A 103 5.76 -4.66 -2.64
CA SER A 103 4.82 -3.55 -2.41
C SER A 103 4.44 -3.35 -0.95
N VAL A 104 5.13 -4.01 -0.02
CA VAL A 104 4.92 -3.87 1.43
C VAL A 104 6.01 -2.99 2.03
N VAL A 105 5.59 -1.93 2.73
CA VAL A 105 6.46 -0.86 3.25
C VAL A 105 6.36 -0.78 4.77
N ASN A 106 7.47 -0.46 5.43
CA ASN A 106 7.48 -0.20 6.87
C ASN A 106 7.11 1.27 7.16
N PHE A 107 6.24 1.50 8.14
CA PHE A 107 5.90 2.82 8.64
C PHE A 107 6.83 3.20 9.81
N ARG A 108 7.41 4.41 9.79
CA ARG A 108 8.21 4.93 10.93
C ARG A 108 7.39 5.78 11.92
N LYS A 109 6.31 6.39 11.45
CA LYS A 109 5.47 7.30 12.26
C LYS A 109 4.03 7.27 11.78
N GLY A 110 3.41 6.11 11.98
CA GLY A 110 2.07 5.82 11.45
C GLY A 110 2.00 5.88 9.93
N GLU A 111 0.77 5.91 9.41
CA GLU A 111 0.51 5.84 7.98
C GLU A 111 0.54 7.24 7.34
N GLY A 112 1.59 7.49 6.57
CA GLY A 112 1.76 8.66 5.71
C GLY A 112 1.52 8.33 4.24
N GLN A 113 1.03 9.30 3.47
CA GLN A 113 0.68 9.10 2.05
C GLN A 113 1.91 8.72 1.22
N ARG A 114 3.11 9.22 1.55
CA ARG A 114 4.34 8.87 0.83
C ARG A 114 4.68 7.38 0.92
N TYR A 115 4.37 6.71 2.03
CA TYR A 115 4.58 5.27 2.16
C TYR A 115 3.68 4.52 1.17
N MET A 116 2.41 4.91 1.12
CA MET A 116 1.42 4.30 0.23
C MET A 116 1.66 4.66 -1.24
N ASP A 117 2.24 5.83 -1.55
CA ASP A 117 2.70 6.17 -2.89
C ASP A 117 3.72 5.15 -3.38
N TYR A 118 4.76 4.88 -2.59
CA TYR A 118 5.82 3.92 -2.94
C TYR A 118 5.24 2.52 -3.14
N ALA A 119 4.39 2.07 -2.21
CA ALA A 119 3.72 0.77 -2.29
C ALA A 119 2.89 0.63 -3.58
N PHE A 120 2.07 1.64 -3.91
CA PHE A 120 1.28 1.65 -5.15
C PHE A 120 2.18 1.65 -6.40
N ILE A 121 3.22 2.48 -6.43
CA ILE A 121 4.15 2.56 -7.56
C ILE A 121 4.77 1.19 -7.81
N GLN A 122 5.33 0.56 -6.78
CA GLN A 122 5.95 -0.76 -6.92
C GLN A 122 4.96 -1.82 -7.40
N ALA A 123 3.74 -1.85 -6.87
CA ALA A 123 2.70 -2.76 -7.34
C ALA A 123 2.32 -2.52 -8.81
N ILE A 124 2.24 -1.26 -9.25
CA ILE A 124 1.97 -0.90 -10.66
C ILE A 124 3.14 -1.35 -11.56
N LEU A 125 4.38 -1.11 -11.12
CA LEU A 125 5.58 -1.55 -11.82
C LEU A 125 5.68 -3.09 -11.88
N TYR A 126 5.19 -3.80 -10.88
CA TYR A 126 5.13 -5.26 -10.89
C TYR A 126 4.14 -5.78 -11.94
N VAL A 127 2.94 -5.18 -12.04
CA VAL A 127 1.89 -5.61 -12.99
C VAL A 127 2.03 -5.01 -14.40
N ARG A 128 3.24 -4.53 -14.76
CA ARG A 128 3.69 -3.78 -15.96
C ARG A 128 3.03 -4.09 -17.32
N GLN A 129 2.33 -5.21 -17.44
CA GLN A 129 1.55 -5.62 -18.61
C GLN A 129 0.14 -5.01 -18.67
N SER A 130 -0.36 -4.36 -17.61
CA SER A 130 -1.67 -3.67 -17.63
C SER A 130 -1.53 -2.16 -17.54
N LEU A 131 -2.00 -1.47 -18.58
CA LEU A 131 -2.18 -0.02 -18.58
C LEU A 131 -3.52 0.40 -17.95
N LEU A 132 -4.32 -0.53 -17.42
CA LEU A 132 -5.55 -0.21 -16.69
C LEU A 132 -5.47 -0.78 -15.28
N VAL A 133 -5.41 0.12 -14.29
CA VAL A 133 -5.32 -0.22 -12.88
C VAL A 133 -6.49 0.38 -12.12
N PHE A 134 -6.98 -0.35 -11.11
CA PHE A 134 -8.02 0.09 -10.20
C PHE A 134 -7.44 0.20 -8.80
N LEU A 135 -7.25 1.43 -8.34
CA LEU A 135 -6.72 1.71 -7.01
C LEU A 135 -7.89 1.75 -6.02
N LEU A 136 -7.81 0.94 -4.98
CA LEU A 136 -8.70 1.00 -3.82
C LEU A 136 -7.91 1.42 -2.60
N TYR A 137 -8.46 2.36 -1.85
CA TYR A 137 -7.88 2.84 -0.59
C TYR A 137 -8.95 3.55 0.22
N ASP A 138 -8.95 3.38 1.53
CA ASP A 138 -9.93 3.97 2.44
C ASP A 138 -10.07 5.48 2.27
N ILE A 139 -8.93 6.18 2.18
CA ILE A 139 -8.91 7.62 2.03
C ILE A 139 -8.71 8.06 0.57
N MET A 140 -9.10 7.25 -0.43
CA MET A 140 -8.90 7.54 -1.85
C MET A 140 -9.40 8.93 -2.26
N CYS A 141 -10.51 9.41 -1.68
CA CYS A 141 -11.04 10.74 -1.96
C CYS A 141 -10.07 11.88 -1.57
N GLN A 142 -9.24 11.68 -0.54
CA GLN A 142 -8.23 12.63 -0.08
C GLN A 142 -6.88 12.35 -0.74
N PHE A 143 -6.48 11.08 -0.77
CA PHE A 143 -5.21 10.62 -1.34
C PHE A 143 -5.04 11.02 -2.81
N TRP A 144 -6.09 10.83 -3.62
CA TRP A 144 -6.03 11.07 -5.06
C TRP A 144 -5.80 12.54 -5.43
N VAL A 145 -6.21 13.49 -4.58
CA VAL A 145 -6.14 14.93 -4.87
C VAL A 145 -4.72 15.36 -5.27
N ASN A 146 -3.72 14.79 -4.62
CA ASN A 146 -2.32 15.12 -4.85
C ASN A 146 -1.49 13.94 -5.36
N PHE A 147 -2.05 12.73 -5.48
CA PHE A 147 -1.31 11.56 -5.93
C PHE A 147 -0.63 11.78 -7.28
N LEU A 148 -1.34 12.28 -8.30
CA LEU A 148 -0.73 12.57 -9.60
C LEU A 148 0.38 13.62 -9.54
N LYS A 149 0.25 14.65 -8.67
CA LYS A 149 1.29 15.66 -8.49
C LYS A 149 2.54 15.06 -7.83
N ARG A 150 2.33 14.18 -6.85
CA ARG A 150 3.43 13.44 -6.19
C ARG A 150 4.13 12.52 -7.18
N LEU A 151 3.37 11.79 -8.01
CA LEU A 151 3.93 10.94 -9.08
C LEU A 151 4.82 11.72 -10.05
N LEU A 152 4.45 12.94 -10.42
CA LEU A 152 5.26 13.77 -11.32
C LEU A 152 6.59 14.24 -10.69
N GLY A 153 6.67 14.30 -9.36
CA GLY A 153 7.88 14.65 -8.62
C GLY A 153 8.73 13.44 -8.22
N MET A 154 8.38 12.23 -8.68
CA MET A 154 9.12 11.02 -8.34
C MET A 154 10.46 10.94 -9.08
N PRO A 155 11.49 10.32 -8.46
CA PRO A 155 12.70 9.90 -9.15
C PRO A 155 12.42 9.05 -10.40
N ASP A 156 13.34 9.08 -11.38
CA ASP A 156 13.16 8.43 -12.68
C ASP A 156 12.97 6.90 -12.59
N ASP A 157 13.58 6.25 -11.60
CA ASP A 157 13.47 4.82 -11.33
C ASP A 157 12.07 4.42 -10.80
N LEU A 158 11.31 5.37 -10.25
CA LEU A 158 9.93 5.21 -9.79
C LEU A 158 8.90 5.72 -10.81
N ARG A 159 9.34 6.15 -12.00
CA ARG A 159 8.43 6.63 -13.04
C ARG A 159 7.56 5.49 -13.58
N LEU A 160 6.25 5.71 -13.57
CA LEU A 160 5.28 4.78 -14.15
C LEU A 160 5.37 4.77 -15.68
N PRO A 161 5.03 3.65 -16.34
CA PRO A 161 4.92 3.61 -17.80
C PRO A 161 3.94 4.68 -18.32
N ASP A 162 4.24 5.24 -19.48
CA ASP A 162 3.35 6.19 -20.12
C ASP A 162 2.01 5.51 -20.49
N GLY A 163 0.90 6.22 -20.29
CA GLY A 163 -0.43 5.73 -20.67
C GLY A 163 -1.14 4.83 -19.65
N VAL A 164 -0.63 4.70 -18.41
CA VAL A 164 -1.37 4.06 -17.32
C VAL A 164 -2.65 4.85 -17.02
N GLU A 165 -3.79 4.19 -17.14
CA GLU A 165 -5.11 4.69 -16.79
C GLU A 165 -5.54 4.18 -15.41
N PHE A 166 -6.05 5.10 -14.60
CA PHE A 166 -6.46 4.84 -13.22
C PHE A 166 -7.98 4.86 -13.07
N LYS A 167 -8.55 3.76 -12.59
CA LYS A 167 -9.81 3.75 -11.85
C LYS A 167 -9.52 3.86 -10.36
N ARG A 168 -10.48 4.38 -9.59
CA ARG A 168 -10.28 4.74 -8.19
C ARG A 168 -11.53 4.41 -7.40
N GLY A 169 -11.37 3.89 -6.19
CA GLY A 169 -12.49 3.57 -5.33
C GLY A 169 -12.07 3.49 -3.86
N ILE A 170 -13.08 3.28 -3.02
CA ILE A 170 -12.98 3.09 -1.58
C ILE A 170 -13.69 1.77 -1.26
N GLY A 171 -13.21 0.97 -0.30
CA GLY A 171 -13.90 -0.26 0.12
C GLY A 171 -15.38 -0.01 0.40
N LEU A 172 -16.25 -0.97 0.07
CA LEU A 172 -17.70 -0.85 0.23
C LEU A 172 -18.08 -0.63 1.67
N PHE A 173 -17.39 -1.21 2.65
CA PHE A 173 -17.67 -0.92 4.04
C PHE A 173 -17.27 0.53 4.38
N HIS A 174 -16.04 0.90 4.03
CA HIS A 174 -15.45 2.20 4.34
C HIS A 174 -16.18 3.38 3.68
N VAL A 175 -16.61 3.24 2.42
CA VAL A 175 -17.20 4.34 1.63
C VAL A 175 -18.47 4.91 2.27
N HIS A 176 -19.22 4.13 3.05
CA HIS A 176 -20.40 4.59 3.78
C HIS A 176 -20.06 5.55 4.94
N GLY A 177 -18.82 5.53 5.44
CA GLY A 177 -18.31 6.48 6.43
C GLY A 177 -17.98 7.86 5.85
N HIS A 178 -17.91 7.99 4.51
CA HIS A 178 -17.63 9.25 3.83
C HIS A 178 -18.91 10.06 3.55
N ILE A 179 -18.72 11.29 3.05
CA ILE A 179 -19.81 12.11 2.51
C ILE A 179 -20.48 11.43 1.31
N LYS A 180 -21.74 11.80 1.02
CA LYS A 180 -22.57 11.17 -0.04
C LYS A 180 -21.93 11.24 -1.42
N GLU A 181 -21.19 12.30 -1.70
CA GLU A 181 -20.47 12.51 -2.96
C GLU A 181 -19.35 11.49 -3.16
N CYS A 182 -18.75 10.99 -2.06
CA CYS A 182 -17.76 9.93 -2.13
C CYS A 182 -18.41 8.60 -2.47
N PHE A 183 -19.58 8.28 -1.91
CA PHE A 183 -20.34 7.07 -2.27
C PHE A 183 -20.61 7.00 -3.78
N ALA A 184 -21.18 8.06 -4.36
CA ALA A 184 -21.47 8.10 -5.78
C ALA A 184 -20.22 8.04 -6.68
N ARG A 185 -19.06 8.56 -6.22
CA ARG A 185 -17.82 8.61 -7.02
C ARG A 185 -16.92 7.40 -6.87
N TYR A 186 -16.87 6.79 -5.68
CA TYR A 186 -15.82 5.85 -5.30
C TYR A 186 -16.35 4.48 -4.87
N ALA A 187 -17.66 4.28 -4.71
CA ALA A 187 -18.18 2.95 -4.43
C ALA A 187 -17.86 2.00 -5.61
N PRO A 188 -17.19 0.84 -5.37
CA PRO A 188 -16.76 -0.08 -6.42
C PRO A 188 -17.90 -0.56 -7.31
N THR A 189 -19.12 -0.65 -6.77
CA THR A 189 -20.36 -1.02 -7.48
C THR A 189 -20.71 -0.07 -8.64
N PHE A 190 -20.24 1.18 -8.62
CA PHE A 190 -20.45 2.15 -9.70
C PHE A 190 -19.26 2.26 -10.66
N ILE A 191 -18.16 1.56 -10.39
CA ILE A 191 -16.94 1.61 -11.22
C ILE A 191 -17.00 0.54 -12.30
N GLN A 192 -17.16 0.97 -13.55
CA GLN A 192 -17.20 0.06 -14.67
C GLN A 192 -15.91 -0.78 -14.78
N GLY A 193 -16.07 -2.10 -14.81
CA GLY A 193 -14.97 -3.07 -14.88
C GLY A 193 -14.48 -3.57 -13.52
N ALA A 194 -14.91 -2.97 -12.41
CA ALA A 194 -14.50 -3.40 -11.07
C ALA A 194 -14.98 -4.81 -10.69
N GLY A 195 -16.10 -5.26 -11.29
CA GLY A 195 -16.75 -6.51 -10.91
C GLY A 195 -17.48 -6.39 -9.57
N MET A 196 -17.83 -7.54 -8.99
CA MET A 196 -18.39 -7.62 -7.65
C MET A 196 -17.24 -7.71 -6.64
N LEU A 197 -16.90 -6.57 -6.05
CA LEU A 197 -15.75 -6.41 -5.17
C LEU A 197 -16.15 -5.57 -3.96
N ASP A 198 -15.91 -6.08 -2.76
CA ASP A 198 -16.10 -5.34 -1.51
C ASP A 198 -14.91 -4.41 -1.20
N GLY A 199 -13.70 -4.76 -1.60
CA GLY A 199 -12.51 -3.99 -1.27
C GLY A 199 -11.97 -4.26 0.14
N GLU A 200 -12.36 -5.37 0.77
CA GLU A 200 -11.98 -5.72 2.16
C GLU A 200 -11.00 -6.91 2.24
N ILE A 201 -10.59 -7.48 1.09
CA ILE A 201 -9.83 -8.73 1.06
C ILE A 201 -8.48 -8.65 1.80
N ILE A 202 -7.87 -7.46 1.86
CA ILE A 202 -6.58 -7.25 2.54
C ILE A 202 -6.70 -7.43 4.06
N GLU A 203 -7.85 -7.14 4.66
CA GLU A 203 -8.11 -7.38 6.09
C GLU A 203 -8.07 -8.87 6.44
N THR A 204 -8.49 -9.74 5.50
CA THR A 204 -8.36 -11.18 5.66
C THR A 204 -6.90 -11.62 5.66
N LEU A 205 -6.07 -10.97 4.83
CA LEU A 205 -4.62 -11.23 4.80
C LEU A 205 -3.93 -10.73 6.07
N TRP A 206 -4.35 -9.56 6.57
CA TRP A 206 -3.90 -9.06 7.87
C TRP A 206 -4.25 -10.00 9.00
N ASN A 207 -5.46 -10.54 9.03
CA ASN A 207 -5.84 -11.50 10.06
C ASN A 207 -4.87 -12.68 10.12
N LEU A 208 -4.46 -13.22 8.97
CA LEU A 208 -3.48 -14.32 8.89
C LEU A 208 -2.08 -13.85 9.29
N LEU A 209 -1.61 -12.72 8.76
CA LEU A 209 -0.27 -12.22 9.05
C LEU A 209 -0.12 -11.82 10.52
N ASN A 210 -1.18 -11.36 11.17
CA ASN A 210 -1.16 -10.91 12.57
C ASN A 210 -0.77 -12.00 13.58
N TYR A 211 -0.91 -13.28 13.23
CA TYR A 211 -0.40 -14.37 14.08
C TYR A 211 1.12 -14.35 14.24
N THR A 212 1.83 -13.69 13.33
CA THR A 212 3.30 -13.63 13.33
C THR A 212 3.85 -12.42 14.09
N ALA A 213 2.99 -11.44 14.40
CA ALA A 213 3.40 -10.13 14.91
C ALA A 213 4.28 -10.21 16.17
N SER A 214 3.87 -11.00 17.17
CA SER A 214 4.62 -11.15 18.42
C SER A 214 6.01 -11.77 18.22
N SER A 215 6.14 -12.67 17.24
CA SER A 215 7.41 -13.32 16.91
C SER A 215 8.32 -12.39 16.12
N ALA A 216 7.75 -11.64 15.17
CA ALA A 216 8.46 -10.71 14.30
C ALA A 216 8.98 -9.47 15.04
N ARG A 217 8.31 -9.06 16.12
CA ARG A 217 8.51 -7.78 16.81
C ARG A 217 9.93 -7.50 17.30
N ALA A 218 10.69 -8.54 17.65
CA ALA A 218 12.04 -8.42 18.24
C ALA A 218 13.13 -9.14 17.41
N MET A 219 12.81 -9.53 16.18
CA MET A 219 13.79 -10.11 15.26
C MET A 219 14.84 -9.07 14.83
N SER A 220 15.91 -9.49 14.14
CA SER A 220 16.72 -8.51 13.40
C SER A 220 15.93 -7.99 12.19
N TRP A 221 16.34 -6.87 11.64
CA TRP A 221 15.61 -6.16 10.59
C TRP A 221 15.39 -7.04 9.35
N PHE A 222 16.47 -7.61 8.81
CA PHE A 222 16.40 -8.45 7.62
C PHE A 222 15.76 -9.80 7.91
N HIS A 223 16.01 -10.40 9.08
CA HIS A 223 15.32 -11.62 9.47
C HIS A 223 13.80 -11.40 9.59
N ARG A 224 13.35 -10.27 10.17
CA ARG A 224 11.93 -9.90 10.20
C ARG A 224 11.37 -9.79 8.79
N GLN A 225 12.07 -9.10 7.89
CA GLN A 225 11.63 -8.91 6.52
C GLN A 225 11.38 -10.26 5.82
N GLU A 226 12.34 -11.17 5.91
CA GLU A 226 12.31 -12.50 5.28
C GLU A 226 11.28 -13.43 5.94
N TYR A 227 11.12 -13.32 7.25
CA TYR A 227 10.08 -14.02 8.00
C TYR A 227 8.69 -13.58 7.57
N LEU A 228 8.45 -12.26 7.47
CA LEU A 228 7.19 -11.72 6.97
C LEU A 228 6.94 -12.10 5.51
N ASP A 229 7.96 -12.05 4.65
CA ASP A 229 7.88 -12.48 3.26
C ASP A 229 7.44 -13.94 3.14
N THR A 230 7.99 -14.83 3.96
CA THR A 230 7.61 -16.24 4.02
C THR A 230 6.14 -16.41 4.40
N HIS A 231 5.65 -15.64 5.38
CA HIS A 231 4.27 -15.71 5.84
C HIS A 231 3.25 -15.00 4.93
N MET A 232 3.71 -14.18 4.00
CA MET A 232 2.87 -13.55 2.97
C MET A 232 2.73 -14.42 1.70
N GLN A 233 3.53 -15.48 1.57
CA GLN A 233 3.38 -16.45 0.48
C GLN A 233 2.05 -17.20 0.62
N PRO A 234 1.25 -17.32 -0.46
CA PRO A 234 0.10 -18.21 -0.46
C PRO A 234 0.55 -19.63 -0.11
N LEU A 235 -0.12 -20.27 0.84
CA LEU A 235 0.04 -21.70 1.06
C LEU A 235 -0.41 -22.42 -0.23
N LEU A 236 0.56 -23.01 -0.95
CA LEU A 236 0.32 -23.86 -2.11
C LEU A 236 -0.40 -25.16 -1.71
#